data_AF-A0A3D1IYT5-F1
#
_entry.id   AF-A0A3D1IYT5-F1
#
_cell.length_a   1.000
_cell.length_b   1.000
_cell.length_c   1.000
_cell.angle_alpha   90.00
_cell.angle_beta   90.00
_cell.angle_gamma   90.00
#
_symmetry.space_group_name_H-M   'P 1'
#
loop_
_entity.id
_entity.type
_entity.pdbx_description
1 polymer ?
#
loop_
_entity_poly.entity_id
_entity_poly.type
_entity_poly.pdbx_seq_one_letter_code
_entity_poly.pdbx_strand_id
1 'polypeptide(L)' 'DGDARGGAALSVRHITGKPIKFAGVSEKLDGLEAFDPSRMADRILGMGDILALVEEARKGVDVAAAQDLAQ' A
#
# COMPACT_ATOMS: atom_id res chain seq x y z
N ASP A 1 4.80 -7.19 12.77
CA ASP A 1 5.99 -7.69 12.05
C ASP A 1 5.67 -8.58 10.85
N GLY A 2 4.67 -9.47 10.90
CA GLY A 2 4.42 -10.43 9.81
C GLY A 2 4.06 -9.85 8.43
N ASP A 3 4.20 -10.69 7.40
CA ASP A 3 3.98 -10.37 5.96
C ASP A 3 2.51 -10.11 5.59
N ALA A 4 1.59 -10.21 6.55
CA ALA A 4 0.19 -9.92 6.33
C ALA A 4 -0.01 -8.42 6.00
N ARG A 5 -0.67 -8.13 4.87
CA ARG A 5 -0.91 -6.77 4.38
C ARG A 5 -1.93 -5.95 5.19
N GLY A 6 -2.49 -6.49 6.27
CA GLY A 6 -3.38 -5.74 7.18
C GLY A 6 -4.86 -5.66 6.78
N GLY A 7 -5.33 -6.47 5.82
CA GLY A 7 -6.72 -6.42 5.33
C GLY A 7 -7.81 -6.63 6.40
N ALA A 8 -7.55 -7.46 7.42
CA ALA A 8 -8.51 -7.66 8.52
C ALA A 8 -8.75 -6.37 9.33
N ALA A 9 -7.72 -5.53 9.51
CA ALA A 9 -7.84 -4.26 10.22
C ALA A 9 -8.78 -3.30 9.47
N LEU A 10 -8.72 -3.30 8.13
CA LEU A 10 -9.62 -2.52 7.29
C LEU A 10 -11.07 -2.98 7.43
N SER A 11 -11.32 -4.30 7.37
CA SER A 11 -12.65 -4.88 7.51
C SER A 11 -13.27 -4.57 8.87
N VAL A 12 -12.51 -4.76 9.96
CA VAL A 12 -12.98 -4.47 11.32
C VAL A 12 -13.28 -2.97 11.48
N ARG A 13 -12.41 -2.08 11.01
CA ARG A 13 -12.66 -0.63 11.05
C ARG A 13 -13.88 -0.23 10.23
N HIS A 14 -14.12 -0.85 9.08
CA HIS A 14 -15.28 -0.57 8.23
C HIS A 14 -16.59 -0.97 8.92
N ILE A 15 -16.65 -2.17 9.49
CA ILE A 15 -17.86 -2.68 10.16
C ILE A 15 -18.13 -1.94 11.48
N THR A 16 -17.09 -1.74 12.29
CA THR A 16 -17.25 -1.16 13.64
C THR A 16 -17.33 0.36 13.63
N GLY A 17 -16.78 1.03 12.62
CA GLY A 17 -16.64 2.48 12.55
C GLY A 17 -15.73 3.08 13.63
N LYS A 18 -15.05 2.24 14.43
CA LYS A 18 -14.19 2.69 15.53
C LYS A 18 -12.74 2.87 15.04
N PRO A 19 -12.03 3.91 15.53
CA PRO A 19 -10.64 4.14 15.16
C PRO A 19 -9.72 3.12 15.84
N ILE A 20 -8.73 2.63 15.10
CA ILE A 20 -7.63 1.82 15.64
C ILE A 20 -6.65 2.77 16.35
N LYS A 21 -6.24 2.41 17.58
CA LYS A 21 -5.39 3.27 18.42
C LYS A 21 -3.92 2.85 18.41
N PHE A 22 -3.67 1.55 18.43
CA PHE A 22 -2.32 0.99 18.52
C PHE A 22 -2.14 -0.15 17.53
N ALA A 23 -0.90 -0.39 17.13
CA ALA A 23 -0.47 -1.50 16.29
C ALA A 23 0.70 -2.25 16.93
N GLY A 24 0.63 -3.58 16.91
CA GLY A 24 1.77 -4.44 17.26
C GLY A 24 2.72 -4.56 16.07
N VAL A 25 3.92 -4.01 16.19
CA VAL A 25 4.96 -4.09 15.16
C VAL A 25 6.01 -5.16 15.44
N SER A 26 6.13 -5.65 16.68
CA SER A 26 7.03 -6.75 17.07
C SER A 26 6.35 -7.72 18.05
N GLU A 27 6.91 -8.93 18.18
CA GLU A 27 6.52 -9.90 19.22
C GLU A 27 6.97 -9.52 20.64
N LYS A 28 7.86 -8.52 20.77
CA LYS A 28 8.42 -8.09 22.05
C LYS A 28 7.52 -7.05 22.72
N LEU A 29 7.74 -6.85 24.02
CA LEU A 29 6.95 -5.92 24.83
C LEU A 29 7.08 -4.45 24.39
N ASP A 30 8.16 -4.10 23.70
CA ASP A 30 8.40 -2.78 23.11
C ASP A 30 7.73 -2.60 21.73
N GLY A 31 7.08 -3.63 21.21
CA GLY A 31 6.46 -3.65 19.88
C GLY A 31 5.10 -2.97 19.77
N LEU A 32 4.64 -2.22 20.77
CA LEU A 32 3.34 -1.56 20.73
C LEU A 32 3.49 -0.08 20.36
N GLU A 33 3.09 0.27 19.15
CA GLU A 33 3.17 1.63 18.62
C GLU A 33 1.80 2.26 18.42
N ALA A 34 1.74 3.59 18.40
CA ALA A 34 0.54 4.32 17.99
C ALA A 34 0.20 3.99 16.52
N PHE A 35 -1.09 3.83 16.24
CA PHE A 35 -1.55 3.46 14.90
C PHE A 35 -1.40 4.63 13.91
N ASP A 36 -0.68 4.41 12.81
CA ASP A 36 -0.55 5.33 11.68
C ASP A 36 -1.37 4.81 10.47
N PRO A 37 -2.49 5.49 10.12
CA PRO A 37 -3.32 5.09 8.99
C PRO A 37 -2.61 5.16 7.63
N SER A 38 -1.69 6.12 7.44
CA SER A 38 -0.98 6.30 6.18
C SER A 38 -0.05 5.12 5.92
N ARG A 39 0.73 4.74 6.94
CA ARG A 39 1.61 3.56 6.88
C ARG A 39 0.83 2.27 6.63
N MET A 40 -0.36 2.14 7.23
CA MET A 40 -1.23 0.98 7.01
C MET A 40 -1.81 0.96 5.59
N ALA A 41 -2.23 2.11 5.05
CA ALA A 41 -2.73 2.21 3.68
C ALA A 41 -1.65 1.82 2.66
N ASP A 42 -0.42 2.31 2.84
CA ASP A 42 0.71 1.97 2.00
C ASP A 42 1.01 0.47 2.01
N ARG A 43 0.92 -0.17 3.19
CA ARG A 43 1.10 -1.62 3.36
C ARG A 43 0.00 -2.44 2.71
N ILE A 44 -1.25 -2.00 2.81
CA ILE A 44 -2.41 -2.67 2.20
C ILE A 44 -2.34 -2.59 0.68
N LEU A 45 -2.12 -1.38 0.17
CA LEU A 45 -2.16 -1.09 -1.26
C LEU A 45 -0.85 -1.48 -1.97
N GLY A 46 0.25 -1.59 -1.23
CA GLY A 46 1.58 -1.79 -1.83
C GLY A 46 1.89 -0.69 -2.84
N MET A 47 1.55 0.58 -2.54
CA MET A 47 1.56 1.68 -3.52
C MET A 47 2.90 1.90 -4.23
N GLY A 48 4.01 1.33 -3.72
CA GLY A 48 5.26 1.23 -4.48
C GLY A 48 5.14 0.42 -5.78
N ASP A 49 4.38 -0.67 -5.79
CA ASP A 49 4.21 -1.55 -6.95
C ASP A 49 3.25 -0.95 -7.99
N ILE A 50 2.15 -0.33 -7.55
CA ILE A 50 1.15 0.23 -8.47
C ILE A 50 1.66 1.53 -9.12
N LEU A 51 2.31 2.42 -8.37
CA LEU A 51 2.91 3.63 -8.96
C LEU A 51 4.02 3.25 -9.94
N ALA A 52 4.89 2.30 -9.59
CA ALA A 52 5.91 1.80 -10.50
C ALA A 52 5.30 1.14 -11.75
N LEU A 53 4.21 0.37 -11.60
CA LEU A 53 3.50 -0.26 -12.71
C LEU A 53 2.85 0.79 -13.65
N VAL A 54 2.26 1.86 -13.08
CA VAL A 54 1.66 2.94 -13.86
C VAL A 54 2.73 3.74 -14.62
N GLU A 55 3.87 4.02 -13.98
CA GLU A 55 5.01 4.68 -14.62
C GLU A 55 5.61 3.83 -15.75
N GLU A 56 5.79 2.51 -15.53
CA GLU A 56 6.29 1.58 -16.54
C GLU A 56 5.32 1.45 -17.72
N ALA A 57 4.02 1.33 -17.44
CA ALA A 57 2.98 1.29 -18.48
C ALA A 57 2.95 2.58 -19.31
N ARG A 58 3.10 3.75 -18.68
CA ARG A 58 3.20 5.04 -19.39
C ARG A 58 4.41 5.12 -20.30
N LYS A 59 5.59 4.68 -19.84
CA LYS A 59 6.80 4.63 -20.66
C LYS A 59 6.64 3.71 -21.88
N GLY A 60 6.04 2.54 -21.71
CA GLY A 60 5.81 1.60 -22.82
C GLY A 60 4.91 2.16 -23.92
N VAL A 61 3.87 2.92 -23.54
CA VAL A 61 2.95 3.56 -24.50
C VAL A 61 3.62 4.71 -25.26
N ASP A 62 4.45 5.52 -24.59
CA ASP A 62 5.13 6.66 -25.21
C ASP A 62 6.16 6.22 -26.26
N VAL A 63 6.88 5.12 -26.00
CA VAL A 63 7.83 4.52 -26.95
C VAL A 63 7.13 3.95 -28.18
N ALA A 64 5.96 3.32 -28.00
CA ALA A 64 5.17 2.78 -29.12
C ALA A 64 4.59 3.91 -30.00
N ALA A 65 4.06 4.97 -29.38
CA ALA A 65 3.56 6.14 -30.11
C ALA A 65 4.66 6.89 -30.87
N ALA A 66 5.88 6.96 -30.31
CA ALA A 66 7.04 7.54 -30.98
C ALA A 66 7.54 6.72 -32.18
N GLN A 67 7.32 5.39 -32.19
CA GLN A 67 7.67 4.53 -33.33
C GLN A 67 6.67 4.66 -34.49
N ASP A 68 5.38 4.84 -34.21
CA ASP A 68 4.34 5.06 -35.24
C ASP A 68 4.42 6.44 -35.90
N LEU A 69 4.95 7.45 -35.20
CA LEU A 69 5.20 8.80 -35.75
C LEU A 69 6.46 8.89 -36.63
N ALA A 70 7.31 7.86 -36.60
CA ALA A 70 8.56 7.80 -37.35
C ALA A 70 8.48 6.96 -38.64
N GLN A 71 7.31 6.40 -38.97
CA GLN A 71 6.98 5.80 -40.29
C GLN A 71 6.26 6.80 -41.18
#